data_AF-A0A209BEN0-F1
#
_entry.id   AF-A0A209BEN0-F1
#
_cell.length_a   1.000
_cell.length_b   1.000
_cell.length_c   1.000
_cell.angle_alpha   90.00
_cell.angle_beta   90.00
_cell.angle_gamma   90.00
#
_symmetry.space_group_name_H-M   'P 1'
#
loop_
_entity.id
_entity.type
_entity.pdbx_description
1 polymer ?
#
loop_
_entity_poly.entity_id
_entity_poly.type
_entity_poly.pdbx_seq_one_letter_code
_entity_poly.pdbx_strand_id
1 'polypeptide(L)'
;MRGAAGGANLRALRSHNTALVLDLLRTAGGEGISRLELAERTGLTPQAVSKITARLRGEGLAAEAGRRASTGGKPRTVLRLVPGAGHALGVHLDRDELRAVLVDLDGTVVAERRSPLDLGAGAETVLEEVARAAEELATEGLGGPPGADGPRPPTAKGQAPAAGEDVRSPGGGGGGARADAVDGRGSWAGAGSRASASEGLEPPVPGERFPVGSEHAAGEDVRSPGGGGARAGVDGRGSWAGDGSRASVPEGLEPPVTGERLPVGPAPAAGEGVRSPGGVLAAAPTLLGLGVALPGPLDHVRGVLHRVTGFPGWDGYPLRDALERRLGVPVVVDKDTNAAALGLAVGGAGGRAGDAGAVGAVGGSFAYLHLGTGLGAGLVFGGGVHRGARTGAGEFGHQVVQLDGPPCTCGARGCIEALCLAAVARGDLAEAARVLGTGAANLAGLLDIDLVLLGGRTVAAAPEAFVHGVRAVLEARARREGGHDGPVPVRLAPAGTRGVAEGAAQLLLAPLFGRGEGG
;
A
#
# COMPACT_ATOMS: atom_id res chain seq x y z
N MET A 1 9.36 31.55 -30.76
CA MET A 1 9.88 31.09 -29.45
C MET A 1 8.75 30.43 -28.68
N ARG A 2 8.88 29.16 -28.30
CA ARG A 2 7.93 28.43 -27.43
C ARG A 2 8.74 27.90 -26.25
N GLY A 3 8.45 28.36 -25.03
CA GLY A 3 9.18 27.99 -23.82
C GLY A 3 8.39 27.04 -22.92
N ALA A 4 9.09 26.02 -22.41
CA ALA A 4 8.73 25.10 -21.32
C ALA A 4 7.34 25.26 -20.67
N ALA A 5 6.40 24.35 -21.00
CA ALA A 5 5.05 24.31 -20.42
C ALA A 5 4.86 23.21 -19.34
N GLY A 6 5.86 22.36 -19.07
CA GLY A 6 5.72 21.17 -18.20
C GLY A 6 5.32 21.48 -16.76
N GLY A 7 6.09 22.32 -16.05
CA GLY A 7 5.85 22.61 -14.64
C GLY A 7 4.63 23.49 -14.32
N ALA A 8 4.07 24.19 -15.32
CA ALA A 8 2.96 25.12 -15.12
C ALA A 8 1.59 24.41 -15.03
N ASN A 9 1.41 23.29 -15.74
CA ASN A 9 0.12 22.61 -15.86
C ASN A 9 -0.38 22.02 -14.52
N LEU A 10 0.51 21.48 -13.68
CA LEU A 10 0.10 20.89 -12.38
C LEU A 10 -0.58 21.89 -11.44
N ARG A 11 -0.22 23.18 -11.49
CA ARG A 11 -0.89 24.22 -10.66
C ARG A 11 -2.27 24.60 -11.21
N ALA A 12 -2.48 24.52 -12.53
CA ALA A 12 -3.77 24.86 -13.16
C ALA A 12 -4.86 23.81 -12.91
N LEU A 13 -4.47 22.55 -12.67
CA LEU A 13 -5.39 21.43 -12.42
C LEU A 13 -5.94 21.38 -10.98
N ARG A 14 -5.33 22.09 -10.02
CA ARG A 14 -5.66 22.07 -8.57
C ARG A 14 -7.02 22.65 -8.17
N SER A 15 -7.88 23.02 -9.10
CA SER A 15 -9.25 23.40 -8.77
C SER A 15 -10.05 22.14 -8.45
N HIS A 16 -10.62 22.05 -7.24
CA HIS A 16 -11.50 20.94 -6.82
C HIS A 16 -12.57 20.59 -7.88
N ASN A 17 -13.23 21.61 -8.45
CA ASN A 17 -14.21 21.44 -9.53
C ASN A 17 -13.63 20.83 -10.82
N THR A 18 -12.34 21.06 -11.11
CA THR A 18 -11.65 20.44 -12.24
C THR A 18 -11.33 18.98 -11.94
N ALA A 19 -10.87 18.68 -10.72
CA ALA A 19 -10.60 17.33 -10.26
C ALA A 19 -11.85 16.44 -10.31
N LEU A 20 -13.00 16.94 -9.82
CA LEU A 20 -14.30 16.24 -9.93
C LEU A 20 -14.70 15.93 -11.39
N VAL A 21 -14.48 16.86 -12.32
CA VAL A 21 -14.79 16.64 -13.74
C VAL A 21 -13.82 15.65 -14.38
N LEU A 22 -12.53 15.69 -14.04
CA LEU A 22 -11.54 14.72 -14.48
C LEU A 22 -11.83 13.32 -13.93
N ASP A 23 -12.26 13.21 -12.68
CA ASP A 23 -12.58 11.94 -12.04
C ASP A 23 -13.75 11.22 -12.71
N LEU A 24 -14.81 11.97 -13.05
CA LEU A 24 -15.93 11.45 -13.82
C LEU A 24 -15.56 11.13 -15.27
N LEU A 25 -14.64 11.88 -15.89
CA LEU A 25 -14.12 11.57 -17.23
C LEU A 25 -13.29 10.28 -17.25
N ARG A 26 -12.49 10.03 -16.20
CA ARG A 26 -11.73 8.78 -15.98
C ARG A 26 -12.68 7.62 -15.73
N THR A 27 -13.58 7.75 -14.75
CA THR A 27 -14.55 6.71 -14.37
C THR A 27 -15.54 6.35 -15.49
N ALA A 28 -15.82 7.26 -16.43
CA ALA A 28 -16.63 6.96 -17.62
C ALA A 28 -15.87 6.23 -18.74
N GLY A 29 -14.54 6.15 -18.64
CA GLY A 29 -13.65 5.45 -19.57
C GLY A 29 -13.88 5.78 -21.05
N GLY A 30 -13.77 4.76 -21.90
CA GLY A 30 -13.90 4.89 -23.35
C GLY A 30 -15.28 5.28 -23.86
N GLU A 31 -16.36 5.01 -23.11
CA GLU A 31 -17.71 5.47 -23.46
C GLU A 31 -17.83 7.00 -23.32
N GLY A 32 -17.16 7.55 -22.31
CA GLY A 32 -17.22 8.96 -21.95
C GLY A 32 -18.56 9.38 -21.35
N ILE A 33 -18.64 10.67 -20.99
CA ILE A 33 -19.75 11.28 -20.28
C ILE A 33 -20.17 12.60 -20.94
N SER A 34 -21.46 12.91 -21.00
CA SER A 34 -21.94 14.18 -21.57
C SER A 34 -21.84 15.34 -20.57
N ARG A 35 -21.87 16.59 -21.08
CA ARG A 35 -21.85 17.79 -20.22
C ARG A 35 -23.04 17.90 -19.28
N LEU A 36 -24.19 17.28 -19.61
CA LEU A 36 -25.34 17.26 -18.71
C LEU A 36 -25.08 16.31 -17.53
N GLU A 37 -24.65 15.08 -17.82
CA GLU A 37 -24.32 14.08 -16.78
C GLU A 37 -23.18 14.55 -15.88
N LEU A 38 -22.19 15.28 -16.44
CA LEU A 38 -21.16 15.96 -15.64
C LEU A 38 -21.77 17.01 -14.69
N ALA A 39 -22.69 17.85 -15.15
CA ALA A 39 -23.35 18.85 -14.30
C ALA A 39 -24.21 18.18 -13.20
N GLU A 40 -25.00 17.17 -13.57
CA GLU A 40 -25.85 16.41 -12.66
C GLU A 40 -25.04 15.69 -11.57
N ARG A 41 -23.93 15.03 -11.92
CA ARG A 41 -23.10 14.27 -10.97
C ARG A 41 -22.14 15.11 -10.13
N THR A 42 -21.73 16.30 -10.61
CA THR A 42 -20.84 17.20 -9.84
C THR A 42 -21.59 18.28 -9.06
N GLY A 43 -22.88 18.49 -9.32
CA GLY A 43 -23.64 19.64 -8.79
C GLY A 43 -23.20 21.01 -9.36
N LEU A 44 -22.29 21.05 -10.35
CA LEU A 44 -21.79 22.28 -10.95
C LEU A 44 -22.78 22.84 -11.97
N THR A 45 -22.78 24.17 -12.13
CA THR A 45 -23.63 24.81 -13.15
C THR A 45 -23.24 24.41 -14.57
N PRO A 46 -24.18 24.35 -15.53
CA PRO A 46 -23.86 24.04 -16.93
C PRO A 46 -22.82 24.99 -17.55
N GLN A 47 -22.76 26.26 -17.12
CA GLN A 47 -21.71 27.18 -17.57
C GLN A 47 -20.33 26.81 -16.99
N ALA A 48 -20.25 26.39 -15.71
CA ALA A 48 -19.01 25.96 -15.09
C ALA A 48 -18.45 24.70 -15.77
N VAL A 49 -19.29 23.67 -15.98
CA VAL A 49 -18.90 22.45 -16.72
C VAL A 49 -18.48 22.79 -18.15
N SER A 50 -19.18 23.70 -18.83
CA SER A 50 -18.79 24.15 -20.17
C SER A 50 -17.41 24.83 -20.19
N LYS A 51 -17.12 25.69 -19.22
CA LYS A 51 -15.82 26.36 -19.09
C LYS A 51 -14.68 25.38 -18.77
N ILE A 52 -14.90 24.46 -17.82
CA ILE A 52 -13.91 23.43 -17.43
C ILE A 52 -13.63 22.50 -18.62
N THR A 53 -14.68 21.94 -19.24
CA THR A 53 -14.51 21.01 -20.37
C THR A 53 -13.96 21.67 -21.63
N ALA A 54 -14.20 22.98 -21.86
CA ALA A 54 -13.53 23.72 -22.92
C ALA A 54 -12.03 23.86 -22.65
N ARG A 55 -11.63 24.17 -21.40
CA ARG A 55 -10.23 24.27 -21.00
C ARG A 55 -9.50 22.93 -21.11
N LEU A 56 -10.05 21.86 -20.55
CA LEU A 56 -9.47 20.51 -20.62
C LEU A 56 -9.26 20.02 -22.06
N ARG A 57 -10.14 20.41 -22.99
CA ARG A 57 -9.95 20.13 -24.43
C ARG A 57 -8.86 20.98 -25.06
N GLY A 58 -8.74 22.26 -24.69
CA GLY A 58 -7.65 23.13 -25.14
C GLY A 58 -6.28 22.69 -24.61
N GLU A 59 -6.26 22.06 -23.44
CA GLU A 59 -5.09 21.44 -22.80
C GLU A 59 -4.80 20.02 -23.34
N GLY A 60 -5.66 19.45 -24.19
CA GLY A 60 -5.52 18.10 -24.76
C GLY A 60 -5.87 16.94 -23.82
N LEU A 61 -6.26 17.22 -22.57
CA LEU A 61 -6.63 16.24 -21.53
C LEU A 61 -7.98 15.55 -21.79
N ALA A 62 -8.86 16.19 -22.55
CA ALA A 62 -10.17 15.64 -22.91
C ALA A 62 -10.44 15.74 -24.42
N ALA A 63 -11.12 14.75 -24.96
CA ALA A 63 -11.53 14.69 -26.37
C ALA A 63 -13.03 14.40 -26.50
N GLU A 64 -13.60 14.66 -27.68
CA GLU A 64 -14.96 14.22 -27.99
C GLU A 64 -14.94 12.71 -28.31
N ALA A 65 -15.78 11.92 -27.63
CA ALA A 65 -15.92 10.48 -27.83
C ALA A 65 -16.90 10.12 -28.97
N GLY A 66 -17.65 11.11 -29.47
CA GLY A 66 -18.67 10.94 -30.49
C GLY A 66 -20.00 11.61 -30.09
N ARG A 67 -21.10 11.15 -30.70
CA ARG A 67 -22.46 11.59 -30.36
C ARG A 67 -23.30 10.38 -29.94
N ARG A 68 -23.85 10.39 -28.72
CA ARG A 68 -24.81 9.34 -28.28
C ARG A 68 -26.19 9.66 -28.84
N ALA A 69 -26.92 8.64 -29.29
CA ALA A 69 -28.32 8.80 -29.69
C ALA A 69 -29.17 9.24 -28.50
N SER A 70 -30.14 10.13 -28.72
CA SER A 70 -31.05 10.63 -27.69
C SER A 70 -32.46 10.12 -27.98
N THR A 71 -33.16 9.63 -26.97
CA THR A 71 -34.56 9.19 -27.02
C THR A 71 -35.53 10.39 -27.11
N GLY A 72 -35.42 11.18 -28.20
CA GLY A 72 -36.27 12.33 -28.49
C GLY A 72 -35.59 13.71 -28.44
N GLY A 73 -34.29 13.81 -28.73
CA GLY A 73 -33.55 15.08 -28.66
C GLY A 73 -32.36 15.18 -29.60
N LYS A 74 -31.72 16.37 -29.66
CA LYS A 74 -30.50 16.58 -30.47
C LYS A 74 -29.36 15.67 -29.93
N PRO A 75 -28.57 15.00 -30.80
CA PRO A 75 -27.52 14.09 -30.36
C PRO A 75 -26.53 14.76 -29.40
N ARG A 76 -26.22 14.09 -28.28
CA ARG A 76 -25.41 14.65 -27.20
C ARG A 76 -23.92 14.44 -27.50
N THR A 77 -23.13 15.50 -27.49
CA THR A 77 -21.66 15.41 -27.51
C THR A 77 -21.18 14.77 -26.22
N VAL A 78 -20.44 13.67 -26.35
CA VAL A 78 -19.84 12.94 -25.24
C VAL A 78 -18.36 13.28 -25.15
N LEU A 79 -17.84 13.41 -23.93
CA LEU A 79 -16.44 13.72 -23.65
C LEU A 79 -15.77 12.53 -22.97
N ARG A 80 -14.51 12.25 -23.34
CA ARG A 80 -13.67 11.25 -22.68
C ARG A 80 -12.33 11.86 -22.27
N LEU A 81 -11.69 11.26 -21.27
CA LEU A 81 -10.28 11.51 -20.96
C LEU A 81 -9.41 11.10 -22.16
N VAL A 82 -8.25 11.74 -22.30
CA VAL A 82 -7.18 11.31 -23.21
C VAL A 82 -6.07 10.70 -22.34
N PRO A 83 -5.98 9.37 -22.19
CA PRO A 83 -5.11 8.75 -21.20
C PRO A 83 -3.64 9.17 -21.33
N GLY A 84 -3.08 9.06 -22.55
CA GLY A 84 -1.69 9.45 -22.84
C GLY A 84 -1.40 10.96 -22.85
N ALA A 85 -2.34 11.83 -22.45
CA ALA A 85 -2.08 13.26 -22.28
C ALA A 85 -1.26 13.57 -21.02
N GLY A 86 -1.08 12.60 -20.12
CA GLY A 86 -0.20 12.68 -18.97
C GLY A 86 0.22 11.29 -18.50
N HIS A 87 1.41 11.19 -17.92
CA HIS A 87 1.94 9.95 -17.37
C HIS A 87 2.62 10.19 -16.03
N ALA A 88 2.61 9.20 -15.15
CA ALA A 88 3.37 9.20 -13.89
C ALA A 88 4.28 7.99 -13.84
N LEU A 89 5.52 8.20 -13.37
CA LEU A 89 6.40 7.10 -12.98
C LEU A 89 6.10 6.72 -11.52
N GLY A 90 6.10 5.42 -11.24
CA GLY A 90 5.98 4.87 -9.90
C GLY A 90 7.10 3.87 -9.67
N VAL A 91 7.88 4.07 -8.61
CA VAL A 91 9.01 3.21 -8.23
C VAL A 91 8.78 2.64 -6.84
N HIS A 92 8.90 1.32 -6.71
CA HIS A 92 9.05 0.62 -5.44
C HIS A 92 10.54 0.26 -5.26
N LEU A 93 11.12 0.72 -4.15
CA LEU A 93 12.44 0.32 -3.66
C LEU A 93 12.24 -0.66 -2.50
N ASP A 94 12.27 -1.96 -2.79
CA ASP A 94 12.39 -2.98 -1.74
C ASP A 94 13.86 -3.10 -1.30
N ARG A 95 14.15 -4.03 -0.39
CA ARG A 95 15.49 -4.31 0.11
C ARG A 95 16.42 -4.90 -0.96
N ASP A 96 15.89 -5.83 -1.75
CA ASP A 96 16.59 -6.67 -2.73
C ASP A 96 16.18 -6.41 -4.20
N GLU A 97 15.22 -5.50 -4.43
CA GLU A 97 14.60 -5.26 -5.74
C GLU A 97 14.17 -3.80 -5.95
N LEU A 98 14.44 -3.29 -7.16
CA LEU A 98 13.77 -2.11 -7.71
C LEU A 98 12.68 -2.57 -8.68
N ARG A 99 11.47 -2.05 -8.53
CA ARG A 99 10.40 -2.18 -9.53
C ARG A 99 9.88 -0.81 -9.92
N ALA A 100 9.84 -0.54 -11.22
CA ALA A 100 9.35 0.72 -11.76
C ALA A 100 8.21 0.48 -12.77
N VAL A 101 7.22 1.35 -12.78
CA VAL A 101 6.13 1.37 -13.76
C VAL A 101 5.95 2.79 -14.31
N LEU A 102 5.56 2.87 -15.57
CA LEU A 102 5.01 4.09 -16.18
C LEU A 102 3.51 3.86 -16.38
N VAL A 103 2.68 4.76 -15.85
CA VAL A 103 1.21 4.70 -15.99
C VAL A 103 0.68 5.95 -16.68
N ASP A 104 -0.40 5.82 -17.44
CA ASP A 104 -1.13 6.94 -18.05
C ASP A 104 -2.16 7.58 -17.09
N LEU A 105 -2.91 8.59 -17.56
CA LEU A 105 -3.95 9.24 -16.74
C LEU A 105 -5.13 8.33 -16.36
N ASP A 106 -5.37 7.23 -17.07
CA ASP A 106 -6.38 6.24 -16.71
C ASP A 106 -5.87 5.31 -15.59
N GLY A 107 -4.55 5.26 -15.40
CA GLY A 107 -3.83 4.36 -14.52
C GLY A 107 -3.39 3.07 -15.20
N THR A 108 -3.46 2.99 -16.53
CA THR A 108 -2.98 1.84 -17.30
C THR A 108 -1.46 1.84 -17.27
N VAL A 109 -0.84 0.72 -16.86
CA VAL A 109 0.60 0.53 -16.98
C VAL A 109 0.98 0.39 -18.45
N VAL A 110 1.73 1.36 -18.97
CA VAL A 110 2.19 1.39 -20.37
C VAL A 110 3.57 0.76 -20.54
N ALA A 111 4.41 0.76 -19.49
CA ALA A 111 5.71 0.08 -19.46
C ALA A 111 6.10 -0.29 -18.01
N GLU A 112 6.91 -1.34 -17.84
CA GLU A 112 7.48 -1.73 -16.53
C GLU A 112 8.97 -2.10 -16.61
N ARG A 113 9.66 -1.98 -15.46
CA ARG A 113 11.02 -2.46 -15.24
C ARG A 113 11.14 -3.14 -13.89
N ARG A 114 12.04 -4.10 -13.82
CA ARG A 114 12.47 -4.80 -12.60
C ARG A 114 13.97 -5.00 -12.68
N SER A 115 14.70 -4.64 -11.63
CA SER A 115 16.13 -4.96 -11.49
C SER A 115 16.44 -5.38 -10.05
N PRO A 116 17.47 -6.20 -9.81
CA PRO A 116 18.04 -6.35 -8.48
C PRO A 116 18.44 -4.98 -7.93
N LEU A 117 18.33 -4.82 -6.62
CA LEU A 117 18.79 -3.65 -5.89
C LEU A 117 19.47 -4.14 -4.60
N ASP A 118 20.42 -3.37 -4.08
CA ASP A 118 20.77 -3.44 -2.66
C ASP A 118 20.53 -2.05 -2.07
N LEU A 119 19.48 -1.93 -1.25
CA LEU A 119 19.13 -0.66 -0.60
C LEU A 119 20.22 -0.21 0.41
N GLY A 120 21.17 -1.10 0.77
CA GLY A 120 22.36 -0.81 1.56
C GLY A 120 23.59 -0.38 0.76
N ALA A 121 23.58 -0.42 -0.57
CA ALA A 121 24.75 -0.15 -1.43
C ALA A 121 25.23 1.32 -1.42
N GLY A 122 24.55 2.20 -0.69
CA GLY A 122 24.80 3.64 -0.64
C GLY A 122 23.83 4.42 -1.51
N ALA A 123 23.53 5.65 -1.09
CA ALA A 123 22.46 6.43 -1.68
C ALA A 123 22.67 6.75 -3.17
N GLU A 124 23.90 7.10 -3.58
CA GLU A 124 24.19 7.41 -4.99
C GLU A 124 23.94 6.22 -5.93
N THR A 125 24.35 5.01 -5.53
CA THR A 125 24.09 3.78 -6.31
C THR A 125 22.59 3.53 -6.49
N VAL A 126 21.80 3.73 -5.42
CA VAL A 126 20.34 3.58 -5.48
C VAL A 126 19.69 4.70 -6.32
N LEU A 127 20.19 5.93 -6.25
CA LEU A 127 19.74 7.03 -7.12
C LEU A 127 20.05 6.79 -8.60
N GLU A 128 21.18 6.17 -8.91
CA GLU A 128 21.59 5.80 -10.27
C GLU A 128 20.67 4.72 -10.85
N GLU A 129 20.37 3.68 -10.08
CA GLU A 129 19.41 2.64 -10.50
C GLU A 129 17.99 3.19 -10.69
N VAL A 130 17.54 4.13 -9.83
CA VAL A 130 16.26 4.84 -10.02
C VAL A 130 16.27 5.68 -11.30
N ALA A 131 17.34 6.45 -11.55
CA ALA A 131 17.44 7.28 -12.74
C ALA A 131 17.46 6.44 -14.03
N ARG A 132 18.29 5.39 -14.07
CA ARG A 132 18.35 4.44 -15.18
C ARG A 132 16.99 3.82 -15.49
N ALA A 133 16.29 3.30 -14.47
CA ALA A 133 14.97 2.70 -14.65
C ALA A 133 13.91 3.72 -15.12
N ALA A 134 13.96 4.96 -14.60
CA ALA A 134 13.06 6.03 -14.98
C ALA A 134 13.29 6.52 -16.42
N GLU A 135 14.55 6.63 -16.85
CA GLU A 135 14.96 6.99 -18.21
C GLU A 135 14.56 5.91 -19.23
N GLU A 136 14.85 4.64 -18.95
CA GLU A 136 14.43 3.52 -19.82
C GLU A 136 12.92 3.48 -20.04
N LEU A 137 12.14 3.66 -18.97
CA LEU A 137 10.67 3.70 -19.04
C LEU A 137 10.16 4.92 -19.80
N ALA A 138 10.75 6.09 -19.58
CA ALA A 138 10.38 7.30 -20.30
C ALA A 138 10.71 7.19 -21.80
N THR A 139 11.86 6.61 -22.16
CA THR A 139 12.24 6.41 -23.56
C THR A 139 11.35 5.40 -24.27
N GLU A 140 11.00 4.27 -23.62
CA GLU A 140 10.10 3.25 -24.20
C GLU A 140 8.65 3.73 -24.31
N GLY A 141 8.13 4.38 -23.27
CA GLY A 141 6.71 4.70 -23.18
C GLY A 141 6.29 6.08 -23.70
N LEU A 142 7.23 7.03 -23.88
CA LEU A 142 6.91 8.42 -24.23
C LEU A 142 7.45 8.88 -25.60
N GLY A 143 8.07 8.00 -26.39
CA GLY A 143 8.53 8.27 -27.76
C GLY A 143 8.59 7.00 -28.63
N GLY A 144 8.63 7.06 -29.96
CA GLY A 144 8.90 8.22 -30.82
C GLY A 144 7.67 8.86 -31.51
N PRO A 145 7.86 9.53 -32.67
CA PRO A 145 6.83 10.33 -33.33
C PRO A 145 5.66 9.46 -33.85
N PRO A 146 4.47 10.05 -34.11
CA PRO A 146 3.28 9.30 -34.51
C PRO A 146 3.44 8.67 -35.90
N GLY A 147 4.01 7.46 -35.93
CA GLY A 147 3.92 6.53 -37.04
C GLY A 147 2.49 6.05 -37.21
N ALA A 148 2.06 5.90 -38.47
CA ALA A 148 0.68 5.59 -38.81
C ALA A 148 0.35 4.09 -38.65
N ASP A 149 0.30 3.61 -37.39
CA ASP A 149 -0.32 2.33 -37.03
C ASP A 149 -1.15 2.50 -35.76
N GLY A 150 -2.46 2.74 -35.96
CA GLY A 150 -3.43 2.75 -34.86
C GLY A 150 -3.62 1.35 -34.26
N PRO A 151 -4.23 1.25 -33.06
CA PRO A 151 -4.46 -0.05 -32.42
C PRO A 151 -5.26 -0.98 -33.34
N ARG A 152 -4.59 -2.03 -33.82
CA ARG A 152 -5.19 -3.07 -34.66
C ARG A 152 -6.32 -3.73 -33.85
N PRO A 153 -7.57 -3.81 -34.37
CA PRO A 153 -8.67 -4.37 -33.61
C PRO A 153 -8.38 -5.84 -33.25
N PRO A 154 -8.81 -6.33 -32.07
CA PRO A 154 -8.61 -7.71 -31.69
C PRO A 154 -9.27 -8.63 -32.71
N THR A 155 -8.46 -9.51 -33.32
CA THR A 155 -8.94 -10.50 -34.29
C THR A 155 -10.05 -11.34 -33.66
N ALA A 156 -11.22 -11.35 -34.29
CA ALA A 156 -12.35 -12.15 -33.83
C ALA A 156 -11.98 -13.64 -33.76
N LYS A 157 -12.54 -14.34 -32.77
CA LYS A 157 -12.31 -15.77 -32.53
C LYS A 157 -12.51 -16.57 -33.82
N GLY A 158 -11.57 -17.47 -34.11
CA GLY A 158 -11.62 -18.30 -35.30
C GLY A 158 -12.90 -19.12 -35.38
N GLN A 159 -13.61 -18.95 -36.49
CA GLN A 159 -14.59 -19.94 -36.94
C GLN A 159 -13.81 -21.09 -37.59
N ALA A 160 -14.16 -22.32 -37.23
CA ALA A 160 -13.54 -23.49 -37.84
C ALA A 160 -13.92 -23.58 -39.33
N PRO A 161 -12.97 -23.73 -40.26
CA PRO A 161 -13.29 -24.08 -41.63
C PRO A 161 -13.68 -25.56 -41.71
N ALA A 162 -14.69 -25.86 -42.54
CA ALA A 162 -15.11 -27.21 -42.85
C ALA A 162 -14.11 -27.92 -43.80
N ALA A 163 -14.29 -29.22 -43.99
CA ALA A 163 -13.43 -30.10 -44.78
C ALA A 163 -13.32 -29.72 -46.27
N GLY A 164 -12.19 -30.07 -46.89
CA GLY A 164 -11.99 -29.96 -48.34
C GLY A 164 -10.57 -30.30 -48.82
N GLU A 165 -10.36 -31.56 -49.21
CA GLU A 165 -9.49 -32.05 -50.30
C GLU A 165 -7.94 -31.88 -50.24
N ASP A 166 -7.28 -33.04 -50.16
CA ASP A 166 -6.10 -33.51 -50.90
C ASP A 166 -5.03 -32.52 -51.44
N VAL A 167 -3.75 -32.77 -51.07
CA VAL A 167 -2.77 -33.42 -52.00
C VAL A 167 -1.44 -33.77 -51.27
N ARG A 168 -1.12 -35.08 -51.32
CA ARG A 168 0.19 -35.78 -51.34
C ARG A 168 1.47 -35.13 -50.76
N SER A 169 2.10 -35.88 -49.85
CA SER A 169 3.56 -35.92 -49.64
C SER A 169 4.10 -37.36 -49.77
N PRO A 170 5.28 -37.59 -50.38
CA PRO A 170 6.11 -38.78 -50.16
C PRO A 170 7.28 -38.47 -49.19
N GLY A 171 7.81 -39.38 -48.37
CA GLY A 171 7.41 -40.78 -48.11
C GLY A 171 8.47 -41.51 -47.23
N GLY A 172 8.08 -42.66 -46.65
CA GLY A 172 8.94 -43.56 -45.84
C GLY A 172 9.10 -43.14 -44.37
N GLY A 173 9.05 -44.02 -43.35
CA GLY A 173 8.97 -45.50 -43.28
C GLY A 173 9.91 -46.00 -42.15
N GLY A 174 9.61 -46.99 -41.31
CA GLY A 174 8.41 -47.84 -41.13
C GLY A 174 8.57 -48.77 -39.90
N GLY A 175 7.64 -49.71 -39.69
CA GLY A 175 7.59 -50.64 -38.54
C GLY A 175 6.91 -50.03 -37.29
N GLY A 176 6.01 -50.67 -36.54
CA GLY A 176 5.64 -52.09 -36.38
C GLY A 176 5.81 -52.46 -34.88
N ALA A 177 4.87 -53.07 -34.15
CA ALA A 177 3.55 -53.63 -34.48
C ALA A 177 2.62 -53.68 -33.23
N ARG A 178 1.33 -53.99 -33.47
CA ARG A 178 0.34 -54.78 -32.67
C ARG A 178 0.65 -55.16 -31.19
N ALA A 179 -0.31 -55.26 -30.26
CA ALA A 179 -1.75 -54.95 -30.27
C ALA A 179 -2.34 -55.07 -28.83
N ASP A 180 -3.65 -54.82 -28.73
CA ASP A 180 -4.62 -55.31 -27.73
C ASP A 180 -4.63 -54.73 -26.30
N ALA A 181 -5.81 -54.24 -25.94
CA ALA A 181 -6.24 -53.94 -24.58
C ALA A 181 -6.99 -55.15 -23.99
N VAL A 182 -6.94 -55.34 -22.66
CA VAL A 182 -7.99 -56.03 -21.89
C VAL A 182 -8.04 -55.47 -20.47
N ASP A 183 -9.26 -55.40 -19.93
CA ASP A 183 -9.62 -54.95 -18.59
C ASP A 183 -9.20 -55.99 -17.51
N GLY A 184 -8.91 -55.57 -16.27
CA GLY A 184 -8.35 -56.48 -15.27
C GLY A 184 -8.19 -55.91 -13.85
N ARG A 185 -9.23 -56.06 -13.02
CA ARG A 185 -9.12 -55.91 -11.55
C ARG A 185 -8.29 -57.07 -10.96
N GLY A 186 -7.30 -56.75 -10.11
CA GLY A 186 -6.51 -57.77 -9.39
C GLY A 186 -5.89 -57.21 -8.11
N SER A 187 -6.34 -57.72 -6.97
CA SER A 187 -5.78 -57.44 -5.64
C SER A 187 -4.53 -58.28 -5.36
N TRP A 188 -3.65 -57.79 -4.47
CA TRP A 188 -2.98 -58.49 -3.34
C TRP A 188 -2.20 -57.40 -2.57
N ALA A 189 -2.41 -57.14 -1.27
CA ALA A 189 -1.97 -57.95 -0.12
C ALA A 189 -0.46 -58.26 -0.12
N GLY A 190 0.37 -57.89 0.87
CA GLY A 190 0.15 -57.06 2.07
C GLY A 190 1.18 -57.37 3.17
N ALA A 191 1.65 -56.36 3.91
CA ALA A 191 2.34 -56.48 5.21
C ALA A 191 2.44 -55.09 5.89
N GLY A 192 2.30 -54.94 7.22
CA GLY A 192 1.88 -55.95 8.18
C GLY A 192 2.41 -55.81 9.63
N SER A 193 2.13 -54.71 10.34
CA SER A 193 2.10 -54.65 11.82
C SER A 193 1.42 -53.33 12.25
N ARG A 194 0.29 -53.29 12.98
CA ARG A 194 -0.06 -53.83 14.31
C ARG A 194 0.80 -53.22 15.42
N ALA A 195 0.29 -52.70 16.54
CA ALA A 195 -1.08 -52.42 17.02
C ALA A 195 -0.95 -51.27 18.09
N SER A 196 -1.93 -50.79 18.85
CA SER A 196 -3.34 -51.15 19.11
C SER A 196 -4.04 -49.92 19.71
N ALA A 197 -5.35 -49.78 19.52
CA ALA A 197 -6.19 -48.85 20.26
C ALA A 197 -6.89 -49.55 21.45
N SER A 198 -7.68 -48.77 22.22
CA SER A 198 -8.53 -49.12 23.39
C SER A 198 -7.92 -48.64 24.73
N GLU A 199 -8.63 -48.00 25.69
CA GLU A 199 -10.05 -47.61 25.81
C GLU A 199 -10.17 -46.18 26.42
N GLY A 200 -11.38 -45.60 26.46
CA GLY A 200 -11.61 -44.24 26.96
C GLY A 200 -11.93 -44.14 28.45
N LEU A 201 -11.85 -42.91 28.99
CA LEU A 201 -12.44 -42.49 30.28
C LEU A 201 -12.69 -40.97 30.26
N GLU A 202 -13.55 -40.53 31.19
CA GLU A 202 -14.36 -39.28 31.15
C GLU A 202 -13.61 -37.96 31.43
N PRO A 203 -14.19 -36.79 31.08
CA PRO A 203 -13.57 -35.48 31.31
C PRO A 203 -13.79 -34.97 32.75
N PRO A 204 -12.82 -34.26 33.36
CA PRO A 204 -13.00 -33.64 34.67
C PRO A 204 -13.74 -32.29 34.61
N VAL A 205 -14.70 -32.12 35.52
CA VAL A 205 -15.34 -30.83 35.89
C VAL A 205 -14.61 -30.20 37.09
N PRO A 206 -14.82 -28.90 37.42
CA PRO A 206 -13.74 -28.08 37.97
C PRO A 206 -13.79 -27.87 39.49
N GLY A 207 -12.59 -27.59 40.01
CA GLY A 207 -12.40 -26.83 41.25
C GLY A 207 -11.86 -27.64 42.41
N GLU A 208 -10.58 -27.46 42.73
CA GLU A 208 -10.15 -27.38 44.13
C GLU A 208 -8.86 -26.55 44.31
N ARG A 209 -8.66 -26.11 45.55
CA ARG A 209 -7.86 -24.95 45.96
C ARG A 209 -6.35 -25.19 45.85
N PHE A 210 -5.60 -24.19 45.37
CA PHE A 210 -4.15 -24.15 45.52
C PHE A 210 -3.75 -23.88 46.98
N PRO A 211 -2.85 -24.67 47.59
CA PRO A 211 -2.26 -24.35 48.88
C PRO A 211 -1.18 -23.27 48.74
N VAL A 212 -1.14 -22.34 49.70
CA VAL A 212 -0.10 -21.31 49.80
C VAL A 212 1.13 -21.92 50.48
N GLY A 213 2.25 -21.98 49.78
CA GLY A 213 3.55 -22.34 50.35
C GLY A 213 4.29 -21.09 50.87
N SER A 214 4.58 -21.06 52.17
CA SER A 214 5.42 -20.04 52.84
C SER A 214 6.86 -20.53 53.07
N GLU A 215 7.69 -19.67 53.67
CA GLU A 215 9.13 -19.85 54.04
C GLU A 215 10.10 -19.57 52.87
N HIS A 216 10.94 -18.51 52.85
CA HIS A 216 12.03 -18.08 53.77
C HIS A 216 13.20 -19.09 53.80
N ALA A 217 14.48 -18.74 53.61
CA ALA A 217 15.17 -17.48 53.30
C ALA A 217 16.41 -17.79 52.40
N ALA A 218 17.30 -16.90 51.95
CA ALA A 218 17.62 -15.49 52.25
C ALA A 218 18.14 -14.81 50.93
N GLY A 219 18.80 -13.65 50.83
CA GLY A 219 19.27 -12.63 51.77
C GLY A 219 20.66 -12.11 51.40
N GLU A 220 20.75 -10.96 50.71
CA GLU A 220 22.00 -10.19 50.53
C GLU A 220 21.68 -8.69 50.37
N ASP A 221 22.53 -7.84 50.95
CA ASP A 221 22.25 -6.42 51.24
C ASP A 221 22.61 -5.45 50.10
N VAL A 222 21.74 -4.46 49.84
CA VAL A 222 22.19 -3.09 49.46
C VAL A 222 21.40 -2.05 50.26
N ARG A 223 22.13 -1.11 50.85
CA ARG A 223 21.61 -0.13 51.83
C ARG A 223 20.99 1.11 51.16
N SER A 224 19.86 1.57 51.70
CA SER A 224 19.36 2.95 51.58
C SER A 224 19.07 3.53 52.97
N PRO A 225 19.47 4.77 53.30
CA PRO A 225 19.28 5.31 54.64
C PRO A 225 18.02 6.18 54.80
N GLY A 226 17.26 5.92 55.87
CA GLY A 226 16.81 6.96 56.81
C GLY A 226 15.44 7.64 56.62
N GLY A 227 14.65 7.68 57.71
CA GLY A 227 13.41 8.47 57.86
C GLY A 227 12.15 7.68 57.48
N GLY A 228 11.41 7.09 58.42
CA GLY A 228 10.69 7.78 59.49
C GLY A 228 9.35 8.31 58.91
N GLY A 229 8.16 7.82 59.24
CA GLY A 229 7.75 7.06 60.41
C GLY A 229 6.47 7.68 60.97
N ALA A 230 5.31 7.37 60.39
CA ALA A 230 4.00 7.78 60.90
C ALA A 230 2.93 6.73 60.56
N ARG A 231 2.08 6.39 61.55
CA ARG A 231 0.93 5.49 61.38
C ARG A 231 -0.37 6.29 61.43
N ALA A 232 -1.22 6.11 60.43
CA ALA A 232 -2.67 6.24 60.44
C ALA A 232 -3.16 5.40 59.24
N GLY A 233 -4.22 4.59 59.30
CA GLY A 233 -5.44 4.74 60.08
C GLY A 233 -6.58 4.79 59.06
N VAL A 234 -7.00 3.61 58.56
CA VAL A 234 -8.06 3.50 57.55
C VAL A 234 -9.40 3.46 58.25
N ASP A 235 -10.27 4.43 57.97
CA ASP A 235 -11.69 4.38 58.30
C ASP A 235 -12.54 5.16 57.28
N GLY A 236 -13.67 4.56 56.88
CA GLY A 236 -14.92 5.30 56.65
C GLY A 236 -15.10 6.19 55.41
N ARG A 237 -15.72 5.62 54.36
CA ARG A 237 -16.80 6.19 53.52
C ARG A 237 -16.86 7.74 53.35
N GLY A 238 -16.50 8.23 52.15
CA GLY A 238 -16.71 9.63 51.77
C GLY A 238 -16.85 9.88 50.26
N SER A 239 -18.09 10.12 49.84
CA SER A 239 -18.56 10.96 48.73
C SER A 239 -17.53 11.77 47.91
N TRP A 240 -17.58 11.65 46.58
CA TRP A 240 -16.95 12.61 45.67
C TRP A 240 -17.84 13.84 45.48
N ALA A 241 -17.60 14.88 46.28
CA ALA A 241 -18.06 16.23 46.02
C ALA A 241 -16.84 17.08 45.63
N GLY A 242 -16.93 17.81 44.51
CA GLY A 242 -15.82 18.61 44.02
C GLY A 242 -15.69 19.95 44.73
N ASP A 243 -14.45 20.37 44.96
CA ASP A 243 -14.09 21.78 45.11
C ASP A 243 -12.80 22.06 44.33
N GLY A 244 -12.73 23.23 43.70
CA GLY A 244 -11.63 23.63 42.84
C GLY A 244 -10.52 24.31 43.63
N SER A 245 -9.36 23.64 43.76
CA SER A 245 -8.12 24.30 44.18
C SER A 245 -6.99 24.01 43.21
N ARG A 246 -6.32 25.08 42.74
CA ARG A 246 -5.13 24.99 41.88
C ARG A 246 -3.95 24.54 42.75
N ALA A 247 -3.49 23.31 42.55
CA ALA A 247 -2.24 22.84 43.13
C ALA A 247 -1.05 23.30 42.26
N SER A 248 -0.16 24.09 42.85
CA SER A 248 1.10 24.52 42.22
C SER A 248 2.07 23.34 42.10
N VAL A 249 2.67 23.16 40.92
CA VAL A 249 3.75 22.17 40.72
C VAL A 249 5.09 22.83 41.10
N PRO A 250 5.95 22.20 41.91
CA PRO A 250 7.29 22.73 42.19
C PRO A 250 8.21 22.54 40.97
N GLU A 251 8.94 23.60 40.61
CA GLU A 251 10.02 23.54 39.63
C GLU A 251 11.25 22.80 40.19
N GLY A 252 12.00 22.12 39.31
CA GLY A 252 13.37 21.69 39.61
C GLY A 252 13.63 20.18 39.57
N LEU A 253 13.60 19.57 38.38
CA LEU A 253 14.31 18.32 38.07
C LEU A 253 14.43 18.13 36.55
N GLU A 254 15.52 18.65 35.97
CA GLU A 254 15.87 18.40 34.56
C GLU A 254 16.67 17.08 34.41
N PRO A 255 16.39 16.25 33.39
CA PRO A 255 17.24 15.12 33.04
C PRO A 255 18.46 15.59 32.20
N PRO A 256 19.61 14.91 32.28
CA PRO A 256 20.84 15.35 31.62
C PRO A 256 20.78 15.18 30.10
N VAL A 257 21.01 16.29 29.38
CA VAL A 257 21.26 16.30 27.93
C VAL A 257 22.76 16.39 27.67
N THR A 258 23.36 15.30 27.19
CA THR A 258 24.72 15.28 26.62
C THR A 258 24.64 14.92 25.14
N GLY A 259 24.89 15.91 24.29
CA GLY A 259 24.84 15.78 22.83
C GLY A 259 24.80 17.17 22.19
N GLU A 260 25.95 17.61 21.66
CA GLU A 260 26.12 18.97 21.14
C GLU A 260 25.16 19.24 19.97
N ARG A 261 24.37 20.31 20.07
CA ARG A 261 23.59 20.82 18.94
C ARG A 261 24.47 21.70 18.07
N LEU A 262 24.83 21.22 16.89
CA LEU A 262 25.33 22.08 15.81
C LEU A 262 24.26 23.14 15.47
N PRO A 263 24.63 24.43 15.30
CA PRO A 263 23.66 25.49 15.07
C PRO A 263 23.06 25.37 13.66
N VAL A 264 21.74 25.18 13.60
CA VAL A 264 20.97 25.31 12.36
C VAL A 264 20.89 26.79 12.01
N GLY A 265 21.67 27.22 11.01
CA GLY A 265 21.61 28.58 10.49
C GLY A 265 20.24 28.89 9.86
N PRO A 266 19.81 30.17 9.84
CA PRO A 266 18.56 30.55 9.19
C PRO A 266 18.60 30.26 7.70
N ALA A 267 17.48 29.80 7.14
CA ALA A 267 17.36 29.52 5.70
C ALA A 267 17.67 30.78 4.87
N PRO A 268 18.48 30.68 3.80
CA PRO A 268 18.79 31.82 2.96
C PRO A 268 17.53 32.32 2.24
N ALA A 269 17.35 33.64 2.20
CA ALA A 269 16.29 34.26 1.41
C ALA A 269 16.48 33.95 -0.09
N ALA A 270 15.37 33.83 -0.82
CA ALA A 270 15.37 33.49 -2.23
C ALA A 270 15.99 34.61 -3.09
N GLY A 271 17.30 34.48 -3.35
CA GLY A 271 18.04 35.28 -4.33
C GLY A 271 17.89 34.74 -5.75
N GLU A 272 18.09 35.61 -6.73
CA GLU A 272 17.75 35.36 -8.13
C GLU A 272 18.70 34.36 -8.84
N GLY A 273 18.12 33.49 -9.67
CA GLY A 273 18.66 33.26 -11.00
C GLY A 273 19.90 32.35 -11.18
N VAL A 274 19.89 31.12 -10.67
CA VAL A 274 20.73 30.04 -11.23
C VAL A 274 19.84 29.06 -12.01
N ARG A 275 20.05 28.97 -13.33
CA ARG A 275 19.43 27.92 -14.16
C ARG A 275 20.28 26.67 -14.05
N SER A 276 19.84 25.69 -13.26
CA SER A 276 20.41 24.34 -13.31
C SER A 276 20.28 23.76 -14.72
N PRO A 277 21.26 22.97 -15.20
CA PRO A 277 21.07 22.18 -16.41
C PRO A 277 19.85 21.25 -16.21
N GLY A 278 19.02 21.10 -17.23
CA GLY A 278 17.80 20.29 -17.12
C GLY A 278 18.15 18.84 -16.82
N GLY A 279 17.59 18.30 -15.73
CA GLY A 279 17.75 16.88 -15.38
C GLY A 279 17.17 15.96 -16.44
N VAL A 280 17.53 14.68 -16.39
CA VAL A 280 17.47 13.79 -17.57
C VAL A 280 16.06 13.58 -18.14
N LEU A 281 15.02 13.77 -17.33
CA LEU A 281 13.61 13.63 -17.72
C LEU A 281 12.90 14.97 -18.00
N ALA A 282 13.57 16.12 -17.82
CA ALA A 282 12.98 17.45 -17.98
C ALA A 282 12.45 17.77 -19.40
N ALA A 283 12.82 16.96 -20.39
CA ALA A 283 12.35 17.08 -21.78
C ALA A 283 11.09 16.24 -22.09
N ALA A 284 10.65 15.34 -21.20
CA ALA A 284 9.50 14.46 -21.43
C ALA A 284 8.17 15.24 -21.25
N PRO A 285 7.42 15.57 -22.33
CA PRO A 285 6.40 16.61 -22.28
C PRO A 285 5.09 16.21 -21.58
N THR A 286 4.83 14.91 -21.44
CA THR A 286 3.64 14.35 -20.77
C THR A 286 3.95 13.76 -19.40
N LEU A 287 5.23 13.71 -18.97
CA LEU A 287 5.59 13.17 -17.67
C LEU A 287 5.28 14.18 -16.55
N LEU A 288 4.46 13.75 -15.60
CA LEU A 288 4.01 14.56 -14.47
C LEU A 288 5.02 14.58 -13.31
N GLY A 289 5.81 13.52 -13.17
CA GLY A 289 6.81 13.34 -12.11
C GLY A 289 7.11 11.87 -11.82
N LEU A 290 7.84 11.64 -10.72
CA LEU A 290 8.13 10.33 -10.15
C LEU A 290 7.54 10.20 -8.73
N GLY A 291 6.76 9.16 -8.48
CA GLY A 291 6.41 8.71 -7.14
C GLY A 291 7.32 7.58 -6.68
N VAL A 292 7.86 7.66 -5.48
CA VAL A 292 8.75 6.65 -4.88
C VAL A 292 8.12 6.09 -3.60
N ALA A 293 8.09 4.78 -3.51
CA ALA A 293 7.61 4.02 -2.37
C ALA A 293 8.73 3.13 -1.84
N LEU A 294 9.00 3.18 -0.54
CA LEU A 294 10.09 2.41 0.09
C LEU A 294 9.81 2.12 1.58
N PRO A 295 10.55 1.21 2.23
CA PRO A 295 10.45 0.97 3.67
C PRO A 295 10.64 2.25 4.50
N GLY A 296 9.81 2.39 5.54
CA GLY A 296 9.94 3.45 6.54
C GLY A 296 11.01 3.19 7.61
N PRO A 297 11.15 4.11 8.58
CA PRO A 297 10.43 5.38 8.72
C PRO A 297 10.92 6.48 7.77
N LEU A 298 10.03 7.43 7.41
CA LEU A 298 10.38 8.61 6.61
C LEU A 298 9.40 9.77 6.81
N ASP A 299 9.90 11.01 6.68
CA ASP A 299 9.11 12.23 6.60
C ASP A 299 8.75 12.50 5.14
N HIS A 300 7.55 12.06 4.73
CA HIS A 300 7.05 12.22 3.36
C HIS A 300 6.77 13.69 2.98
N VAL A 301 6.55 14.57 3.98
CA VAL A 301 6.32 16.00 3.75
C VAL A 301 7.62 16.69 3.37
N ARG A 302 8.73 16.32 4.01
CA ARG A 302 10.07 16.80 3.67
C ARG A 302 10.79 15.94 2.62
N GLY A 303 10.30 14.74 2.31
CA GLY A 303 10.99 13.79 1.44
C GLY A 303 12.32 13.29 2.00
N VAL A 304 12.41 13.22 3.34
CA VAL A 304 13.62 12.86 4.10
C VAL A 304 13.41 11.51 4.77
N LEU A 305 14.40 10.61 4.67
CA LEU A 305 14.34 9.29 5.28
C LEU A 305 14.86 9.34 6.73
N HIS A 306 14.33 8.50 7.62
CA HIS A 306 14.65 8.53 9.04
C HIS A 306 14.80 7.14 9.65
N ARG A 307 16.03 6.75 9.98
CA ARG A 307 16.37 5.46 10.61
C ARG A 307 15.71 4.25 9.93
N VAL A 308 15.71 4.22 8.59
CA VAL A 308 15.11 3.15 7.77
C VAL A 308 15.55 1.79 8.30
N THR A 309 14.60 0.95 8.69
CA THR A 309 14.89 -0.22 9.54
C THR A 309 15.84 -1.20 8.85
N GLY A 310 17.08 -1.29 9.32
CA GLY A 310 18.16 -2.12 8.76
C GLY A 310 19.12 -1.40 7.81
N PHE A 311 18.89 -0.12 7.48
CA PHE A 311 19.72 0.65 6.55
C PHE A 311 20.06 2.04 7.11
N PRO A 312 21.01 2.13 8.09
CA PRO A 312 21.30 3.37 8.80
C PRO A 312 21.87 4.50 7.93
N GLY A 313 22.46 4.18 6.77
CA GLY A 313 23.01 5.16 5.84
C GLY A 313 21.97 6.11 5.20
N TRP A 314 20.68 5.85 5.38
CA TRP A 314 19.59 6.72 4.94
C TRP A 314 19.13 7.74 5.99
N ASP A 315 19.60 7.68 7.24
CA ASP A 315 19.07 8.57 8.28
C ASP A 315 19.40 10.05 8.01
N GLY A 316 18.35 10.87 7.89
CA GLY A 316 18.45 12.28 7.49
C GLY A 316 18.66 12.50 5.98
N TYR A 317 18.62 11.47 5.14
CA TYR A 317 18.90 11.60 3.72
C TYR A 317 17.72 12.26 2.96
N PRO A 318 17.93 13.37 2.22
CA PRO A 318 16.89 14.08 1.48
C PRO A 318 16.61 13.41 0.11
N LEU A 319 16.04 12.21 0.15
CA LEU A 319 15.81 11.38 -1.04
C LEU A 319 15.05 12.11 -2.16
N ARG A 320 13.98 12.83 -1.80
CA ARG A 320 13.19 13.60 -2.78
C ARG A 320 14.05 14.61 -3.50
N ASP A 321 14.65 15.54 -2.76
CA ASP A 321 15.39 16.67 -3.32
C ASP A 321 16.66 16.22 -4.06
N ALA A 322 17.21 15.04 -3.73
CA ALA A 322 18.27 14.38 -4.52
C ALA A 322 17.76 13.87 -5.87
N LEU A 323 16.62 13.16 -5.90
CA LEU A 323 15.97 12.69 -7.13
C LEU A 323 15.46 13.84 -8.01
N GLU A 324 14.83 14.88 -7.43
CA GLU A 324 14.35 16.04 -8.20
C GLU A 324 15.50 16.74 -8.94
N ARG A 325 16.66 16.89 -8.29
CA ARG A 325 17.85 17.48 -8.91
C ARG A 325 18.42 16.60 -10.02
N ARG A 326 18.41 15.26 -9.87
CA ARG A 326 18.95 14.32 -10.87
C ARG A 326 18.03 14.19 -12.08
N LEU A 327 16.73 14.05 -11.85
CA LEU A 327 15.74 13.76 -12.88
C LEU A 327 15.16 15.02 -13.54
N GLY A 328 15.14 16.15 -12.84
CA GLY A 328 14.57 17.42 -13.36
C GLY A 328 13.04 17.44 -13.43
N VAL A 329 12.37 16.53 -12.71
CA VAL A 329 10.91 16.41 -12.60
C VAL A 329 10.49 16.39 -11.13
N PRO A 330 9.22 16.73 -10.79
CA PRO A 330 8.73 16.65 -9.41
C PRO A 330 8.83 15.22 -8.87
N VAL A 331 9.21 15.08 -7.60
CA VAL A 331 9.28 13.79 -6.91
C VAL A 331 8.41 13.82 -5.67
N VAL A 332 7.65 12.75 -5.44
CA VAL A 332 6.95 12.49 -4.18
C VAL A 332 7.44 11.18 -3.60
N VAL A 333 7.61 11.12 -2.27
CA VAL A 333 8.16 9.96 -1.56
C VAL A 333 7.18 9.59 -0.46
N ASP A 334 6.85 8.30 -0.34
CA ASP A 334 5.97 7.77 0.70
C ASP A 334 6.44 6.36 1.10
N LYS A 335 5.82 5.78 2.12
CA LYS A 335 6.07 4.39 2.50
C LYS A 335 5.45 3.43 1.50
N ASP A 336 6.11 2.30 1.28
CA ASP A 336 5.61 1.13 0.54
C ASP A 336 4.16 0.75 0.91
N THR A 337 3.85 0.69 2.19
CA THR A 337 2.51 0.36 2.71
C THR A 337 1.46 1.44 2.39
N ASN A 338 1.84 2.72 2.49
CA ASN A 338 0.98 3.85 2.17
C ASN A 338 0.69 3.93 0.66
N ALA A 339 1.72 3.74 -0.16
CA ALA A 339 1.59 3.70 -1.62
C ALA A 339 0.68 2.54 -2.06
N ALA A 340 0.91 1.33 -1.54
CA ALA A 340 0.05 0.18 -1.81
C ALA A 340 -1.40 0.40 -1.36
N ALA A 341 -1.62 0.95 -0.16
CA ALA A 341 -2.95 1.29 0.33
C ALA A 341 -3.63 2.37 -0.52
N LEU A 342 -2.90 3.37 -1.01
CA LEU A 342 -3.41 4.36 -1.96
C LEU A 342 -3.84 3.69 -3.28
N GLY A 343 -2.98 2.82 -3.84
CA GLY A 343 -3.29 2.04 -5.04
C GLY A 343 -4.57 1.21 -4.88
N LEU A 344 -4.73 0.55 -3.73
CA LEU A 344 -5.94 -0.22 -3.39
C LEU A 344 -7.18 0.66 -3.22
N ALA A 345 -7.05 1.86 -2.63
CA ALA A 345 -8.15 2.79 -2.44
C ALA A 345 -8.64 3.42 -3.76
N VAL A 346 -7.74 3.72 -4.70
CA VAL A 346 -8.11 4.32 -6.00
C VAL A 346 -8.32 3.32 -7.14
N GLY A 347 -7.85 2.07 -6.98
CA GLY A 347 -7.76 1.04 -8.02
C GLY A 347 -9.06 0.54 -8.64
N GLY A 348 -10.23 1.03 -8.17
CA GLY A 348 -11.53 0.76 -8.77
C GLY A 348 -11.83 1.50 -10.09
N ALA A 349 -10.95 2.38 -10.56
CA ALA A 349 -11.23 3.24 -11.74
C ALA A 349 -10.57 2.82 -13.07
N GLY A 350 -9.54 1.96 -13.07
CA GLY A 350 -8.86 1.49 -14.30
C GLY A 350 -9.12 0.03 -14.66
N GLY A 351 -9.65 -0.77 -13.73
CA GLY A 351 -10.04 -2.15 -13.98
C GLY A 351 -11.41 -2.25 -14.63
N ARG A 352 -11.58 -3.16 -15.61
CA ARG A 352 -12.93 -3.61 -16.00
C ARG A 352 -13.64 -4.15 -14.75
N ALA A 353 -14.89 -3.72 -14.55
CA ALA A 353 -15.69 -3.98 -13.34
C ALA A 353 -16.19 -5.44 -13.19
N GLY A 354 -15.35 -6.44 -13.52
CA GLY A 354 -15.66 -7.87 -13.46
C GLY A 354 -15.12 -8.56 -12.21
N ASP A 355 -13.81 -8.51 -11.98
CA ASP A 355 -13.13 -9.48 -11.10
C ASP A 355 -12.51 -8.88 -9.82
N ALA A 356 -12.28 -7.56 -9.76
CA ALA A 356 -11.80 -6.88 -8.57
C ALA A 356 -12.99 -6.35 -7.75
N GLY A 357 -13.60 -7.23 -6.94
CA GLY A 357 -14.72 -6.86 -6.06
C GLY A 357 -14.36 -5.65 -5.19
N ALA A 358 -15.15 -4.58 -5.28
CA ALA A 358 -14.79 -3.23 -4.84
C ALA A 358 -14.27 -3.16 -3.40
N VAL A 359 -12.95 -3.15 -3.26
CA VAL A 359 -12.24 -2.91 -1.98
C VAL A 359 -12.29 -1.42 -1.59
N GLY A 360 -12.34 -0.54 -2.59
CA GLY A 360 -12.59 0.90 -2.44
C GLY A 360 -14.05 1.27 -2.73
N ALA A 361 -15.01 0.71 -1.98
CA ALA A 361 -16.33 1.33 -1.91
C ALA A 361 -16.17 2.73 -1.30
N VAL A 362 -16.64 3.76 -2.00
CA VAL A 362 -16.41 5.18 -1.63
C VAL A 362 -16.93 5.43 -0.21
N GLY A 363 -16.01 5.68 0.72
CA GLY A 363 -16.30 5.98 2.13
C GLY A 363 -15.78 4.97 3.15
N GLY A 364 -15.44 3.73 2.76
CA GLY A 364 -14.99 2.69 3.69
C GLY A 364 -13.62 2.95 4.32
N SER A 365 -13.39 2.36 5.49
CA SER A 365 -12.12 2.34 6.22
C SER A 365 -11.43 0.97 6.13
N PHE A 366 -10.11 0.94 5.94
CA PHE A 366 -9.36 -0.32 5.92
C PHE A 366 -7.91 -0.21 6.36
N ALA A 367 -7.35 -1.32 6.83
CA ALA A 367 -5.91 -1.48 7.00
C ALA A 367 -5.35 -2.49 6.00
N TYR A 368 -4.39 -2.04 5.18
CA TYR A 368 -3.55 -2.90 4.37
C TYR A 368 -2.31 -3.29 5.19
N LEU A 369 -2.14 -4.58 5.48
CA LEU A 369 -1.02 -5.12 6.25
C LEU A 369 -0.06 -5.82 5.28
N HIS A 370 1.16 -5.30 5.18
CA HIS A 370 2.21 -5.85 4.32
C HIS A 370 3.20 -6.66 5.17
N LEU A 371 3.31 -7.97 4.92
CA LEU A 371 4.33 -8.83 5.53
C LEU A 371 5.29 -9.35 4.47
N GLY A 372 6.56 -9.00 4.62
CA GLY A 372 7.66 -9.39 3.74
C GLY A 372 8.94 -9.58 4.53
N THR A 373 9.97 -8.80 4.20
CA THR A 373 11.22 -8.67 4.98
C THR A 373 11.05 -7.82 6.25
N GLY A 374 9.94 -7.08 6.34
CA GLY A 374 9.45 -6.37 7.52
C GLY A 374 7.91 -6.46 7.60
N LEU A 375 7.32 -5.70 8.53
CA LEU A 375 5.88 -5.62 8.74
C LEU A 375 5.42 -4.17 8.95
N GLY A 376 4.57 -3.67 8.05
CA GLY A 376 3.97 -2.34 8.16
C GLY A 376 2.52 -2.30 7.69
N ALA A 377 1.81 -1.22 8.03
CA ALA A 377 0.44 -0.98 7.61
C ALA A 377 0.30 0.30 6.79
N GLY A 378 -0.62 0.29 5.84
CA GLY A 378 -1.20 1.47 5.21
C GLY A 378 -2.64 1.58 5.68
N LEU A 379 -3.03 2.73 6.23
CA LEU A 379 -4.33 2.97 6.84
C LEU A 379 -5.16 3.88 5.93
N VAL A 380 -6.40 3.51 5.64
CA VAL A 380 -7.31 4.27 4.78
C VAL A 380 -8.60 4.59 5.53
N PHE A 381 -9.03 5.85 5.45
CA PHE A 381 -10.31 6.32 5.98
C PHE A 381 -10.92 7.29 4.96
N GLY A 382 -12.21 7.14 4.66
CA GLY A 382 -12.90 8.00 3.69
C GLY A 382 -12.30 7.98 2.28
N GLY A 383 -11.57 6.91 1.91
CA GLY A 383 -10.84 6.80 0.63
C GLY A 383 -9.48 7.52 0.57
N GLY A 384 -9.02 8.14 1.65
CA GLY A 384 -7.70 8.79 1.76
C GLY A 384 -6.74 8.02 2.66
N VAL A 385 -5.43 8.03 2.34
CA VAL A 385 -4.41 7.38 3.17
C VAL A 385 -4.05 8.25 4.37
N HIS A 386 -4.25 7.73 5.57
CA HIS A 386 -3.91 8.41 6.83
C HIS A 386 -2.43 8.18 7.17
N ARG A 387 -1.64 9.25 7.02
CA ARG A 387 -0.19 9.26 7.28
C ARG A 387 0.19 9.84 8.65
N GLY A 388 -0.77 10.52 9.29
CA GLY A 388 -0.61 11.24 10.56
C GLY A 388 0.25 12.51 10.44
N ALA A 389 -0.03 13.50 11.29
CA ALA A 389 0.68 14.79 11.30
C ALA A 389 2.19 14.71 11.59
N ARG A 390 2.68 13.55 12.04
CA ARG A 390 4.10 13.25 12.31
C ARG A 390 4.66 12.19 11.37
N THR A 391 3.98 11.90 10.25
CA THR A 391 4.38 10.95 9.18
C THR A 391 4.48 9.45 9.54
N GLY A 392 4.51 9.12 10.84
CA GLY A 392 4.64 7.77 11.38
C GLY A 392 3.34 6.99 11.62
N ALA A 393 2.21 7.32 10.98
CA ALA A 393 1.05 6.42 11.06
C ALA A 393 1.31 5.13 10.26
N GLY A 394 0.79 3.99 10.72
CA GLY A 394 1.00 2.70 10.06
C GLY A 394 2.24 1.90 10.52
N GLU A 395 3.07 2.42 11.42
CA GLU A 395 4.21 1.72 12.06
C GLU A 395 3.77 0.64 13.08
N PHE A 396 2.66 -0.06 12.81
CA PHE A 396 2.01 -0.97 13.75
C PHE A 396 2.87 -2.21 14.06
N GLY A 397 3.75 -2.62 13.14
CA GLY A 397 4.66 -3.74 13.34
C GLY A 397 5.56 -3.59 14.58
N HIS A 398 5.82 -2.34 15.01
CA HIS A 398 6.60 -2.04 16.21
C HIS A 398 5.78 -1.97 17.50
N GLN A 399 4.46 -2.21 17.49
CA GLN A 399 3.68 -2.38 18.72
C GLN A 399 4.20 -3.58 19.51
N VAL A 400 4.52 -3.38 20.79
CA VAL A 400 4.97 -4.46 21.69
C VAL A 400 3.75 -5.25 22.17
N VAL A 401 3.74 -6.55 21.86
CA VAL A 401 2.67 -7.49 22.30
C VAL A 401 3.20 -8.61 23.20
N GLN A 402 4.51 -8.69 23.40
CA GLN A 402 5.15 -9.65 24.32
C GLN A 402 6.36 -8.99 25.02
N LEU A 403 6.26 -8.69 26.32
CA LEU A 403 7.30 -7.90 27.03
C LEU A 403 8.66 -8.62 27.15
N ASP A 404 8.64 -9.96 27.19
CA ASP A 404 9.79 -10.86 27.21
C ASP A 404 10.16 -11.41 25.82
N GLY A 405 9.58 -10.84 24.76
CA GLY A 405 9.78 -11.30 23.38
C GLY A 405 11.17 -10.99 22.80
N PRO A 406 11.44 -11.41 21.56
CA PRO A 406 12.74 -11.22 20.90
C PRO A 406 13.08 -9.74 20.69
N PRO A 407 14.37 -9.37 20.60
CA PRO A 407 14.78 -8.02 20.24
C PRO A 407 14.27 -7.62 18.86
N CYS A 408 13.80 -6.37 18.75
CA CYS A 408 13.45 -5.73 17.50
C CYS A 408 14.49 -4.68 17.13
N THR A 409 14.75 -4.54 15.83
CA THR A 409 15.64 -3.55 15.23
C THR A 409 15.27 -2.09 15.54
N CYS A 410 14.03 -1.82 15.94
CA CYS A 410 13.61 -0.50 16.42
C CYS A 410 14.12 -0.16 17.84
N GLY A 411 14.74 -1.11 18.55
CA GLY A 411 15.27 -0.97 19.91
C GLY A 411 14.38 -1.53 21.02
N ALA A 412 13.13 -1.90 20.71
CA ALA A 412 12.22 -2.55 21.65
C ALA A 412 12.35 -4.08 21.65
N ARG A 413 11.49 -4.78 22.41
CA ARG A 413 11.38 -6.26 22.43
C ARG A 413 9.95 -6.71 22.24
N GLY A 414 9.75 -7.85 21.59
CA GLY A 414 8.45 -8.47 21.31
C GLY A 414 7.47 -7.58 20.57
N CYS A 415 8.00 -6.80 19.63
CA CYS A 415 7.22 -6.17 18.58
C CYS A 415 6.53 -7.23 17.71
N ILE A 416 5.34 -6.93 17.18
CA ILE A 416 4.60 -7.81 16.26
C ILE A 416 5.49 -8.24 15.07
N GLU A 417 6.24 -7.32 14.47
CA GLU A 417 7.20 -7.60 13.39
C GLU A 417 8.23 -8.66 13.82
N ALA A 418 8.91 -8.42 14.94
CA ALA A 418 9.97 -9.32 15.42
C ALA A 418 9.44 -10.73 15.73
N LEU A 419 8.22 -10.82 16.27
CA LEU A 419 7.53 -12.09 16.55
C LEU A 419 7.09 -12.79 15.25
N CYS A 420 6.45 -12.08 14.32
CA CYS A 420 6.05 -12.60 13.01
C CYS A 420 7.27 -13.12 12.23
N LEU A 421 8.33 -12.32 12.10
CA LEU A 421 9.54 -12.71 11.38
C LEU A 421 10.26 -13.89 12.06
N ALA A 422 10.31 -13.93 13.40
CA ALA A 422 10.88 -15.06 14.11
C ALA A 422 10.06 -16.35 13.93
N ALA A 423 8.73 -16.27 13.83
CA ALA A 423 7.87 -17.42 13.53
C ALA A 423 8.07 -17.91 12.08
N VAL A 424 8.05 -16.99 11.10
CA VAL A 424 8.35 -17.28 9.68
C VAL A 424 9.72 -17.92 9.52
N ALA A 425 10.76 -17.43 10.20
CA ALA A 425 12.11 -17.99 10.15
C ALA A 425 12.21 -19.43 10.69
N ARG A 426 11.28 -19.86 11.55
CA ARG A 426 11.16 -21.25 12.02
C ARG A 426 10.23 -22.11 11.15
N GLY A 427 9.62 -21.56 10.11
CA GLY A 427 8.59 -22.21 9.30
C GLY A 427 7.21 -22.26 9.95
N ASP A 428 7.00 -21.59 11.09
CA ASP A 428 5.74 -21.60 11.83
C ASP A 428 4.79 -20.50 11.32
N LEU A 429 4.19 -20.78 10.16
CA LEU A 429 3.27 -19.86 9.50
C LEU A 429 1.94 -19.69 10.26
N ALA A 430 1.54 -20.68 11.07
CA ALA A 430 0.36 -20.61 11.91
C ALA A 430 0.54 -19.59 13.04
N GLU A 431 1.68 -19.65 13.73
CA GLU A 431 2.05 -18.65 14.74
C GLU A 431 2.25 -17.27 14.10
N ALA A 432 2.92 -17.17 12.95
CA ALA A 432 3.09 -15.91 12.24
C ALA A 432 1.74 -15.24 11.89
N ALA A 433 0.76 -16.03 11.42
CA ALA A 433 -0.59 -15.56 11.13
C ALA A 433 -1.37 -15.18 12.40
N ARG A 434 -1.17 -15.89 13.52
CA ARG A 434 -1.78 -15.57 14.81
C ARG A 434 -1.25 -14.25 15.38
N VAL A 435 0.07 -14.04 15.34
CA VAL A 435 0.72 -12.79 15.78
C VAL A 435 0.28 -11.61 14.90
N LEU A 436 0.25 -11.79 13.58
CA LEU A 436 -0.30 -10.78 12.65
C LEU A 436 -1.77 -10.49 12.95
N GLY A 437 -2.55 -11.53 13.28
CA GLY A 437 -3.94 -11.43 13.71
C GLY A 437 -4.13 -10.64 15.01
N THR A 438 -3.20 -10.74 15.96
CA THR A 438 -3.18 -9.90 17.17
C THR A 438 -3.00 -8.42 16.80
N GLY A 439 -2.09 -8.10 15.88
CA GLY A 439 -1.94 -6.75 15.34
C GLY A 439 -3.17 -6.22 14.61
N ALA A 440 -3.73 -7.02 13.71
CA ALA A 440 -4.96 -6.71 12.98
C ALA A 440 -6.13 -6.44 13.94
N ALA A 441 -6.29 -7.27 14.97
CA ALA A 441 -7.32 -7.11 15.99
C ALA A 441 -7.11 -5.90 16.89
N ASN A 442 -5.87 -5.45 17.11
CA ASN A 442 -5.56 -4.21 17.81
C ASN A 442 -5.89 -2.97 16.94
N LEU A 443 -5.60 -3.02 15.64
CA LEU A 443 -5.99 -1.94 14.71
C LEU A 443 -7.52 -1.86 14.58
N ALA A 444 -8.21 -2.99 14.42
CA ALA A 444 -9.67 -3.07 14.38
C ALA A 444 -10.32 -2.40 15.61
N GLY A 445 -9.95 -2.84 16.82
CA GLY A 445 -10.55 -2.30 18.05
C GLY A 445 -10.11 -0.89 18.46
N LEU A 446 -9.05 -0.33 17.84
CA LEU A 446 -8.56 1.01 18.14
C LEU A 446 -9.02 2.07 17.11
N LEU A 447 -9.15 1.67 15.85
CA LEU A 447 -9.37 2.57 14.72
C LEU A 447 -10.74 2.40 14.03
N ASP A 448 -11.51 1.39 14.43
CA ASP A 448 -12.85 1.09 13.89
C ASP A 448 -12.82 0.94 12.36
N ILE A 449 -12.03 -0.03 11.88
CA ILE A 449 -11.82 -0.30 10.46
C ILE A 449 -12.77 -1.37 9.90
N ASP A 450 -13.40 -1.09 8.76
CA ASP A 450 -14.36 -1.99 8.10
C ASP A 450 -13.71 -3.26 7.51
N LEU A 451 -12.41 -3.23 7.22
CA LEU A 451 -11.74 -4.29 6.46
C LEU A 451 -10.23 -4.41 6.78
N VAL A 452 -9.75 -5.65 6.84
CA VAL A 452 -8.32 -5.98 6.84
C VAL A 452 -7.93 -6.62 5.50
N LEU A 453 -6.93 -6.03 4.85
CA LEU A 453 -6.32 -6.53 3.62
C LEU A 453 -4.91 -7.04 3.92
N LEU A 454 -4.60 -8.25 3.50
CA LEU A 454 -3.27 -8.87 3.69
C LEU A 454 -2.49 -8.88 2.38
N GLY A 455 -1.20 -8.53 2.43
CA GLY A 455 -0.30 -8.59 1.29
C GLY A 455 1.17 -8.71 1.68
N GLY A 456 2.04 -8.58 0.68
CA GLY A 456 3.49 -8.80 0.82
C GLY A 456 3.89 -10.24 0.50
N ARG A 457 5.19 -10.43 0.20
CA ARG A 457 5.75 -11.69 -0.32
C ARG A 457 5.54 -12.90 0.60
N THR A 458 5.49 -12.68 1.92
CA THR A 458 5.29 -13.74 2.91
C THR A 458 3.84 -14.21 2.96
N VAL A 459 2.87 -13.29 2.86
CA VAL A 459 1.45 -13.64 2.72
C VAL A 459 1.20 -14.35 1.40
N ALA A 460 1.77 -13.83 0.30
CA ALA A 460 1.59 -14.40 -1.04
C ALA A 460 2.14 -15.84 -1.18
N ALA A 461 3.09 -16.25 -0.34
CA ALA A 461 3.63 -17.61 -0.32
C ALA A 461 2.72 -18.63 0.40
N ALA A 462 1.80 -18.18 1.27
CA ALA A 462 0.87 -19.04 2.01
C ALA A 462 -0.47 -18.34 2.30
N PRO A 463 -1.21 -17.90 1.26
CA PRO A 463 -2.31 -16.95 1.43
C PRO A 463 -3.45 -17.46 2.31
N GLU A 464 -3.81 -18.74 2.19
CA GLU A 464 -4.89 -19.37 2.96
C GLU A 464 -4.56 -19.41 4.45
N ALA A 465 -3.30 -19.72 4.81
CA ALA A 465 -2.84 -19.80 6.18
C ALA A 465 -2.92 -18.44 6.89
N PHE A 466 -2.46 -17.37 6.22
CA PHE A 466 -2.53 -16.01 6.74
C PHE A 466 -3.96 -15.49 6.85
N VAL A 467 -4.79 -15.67 5.81
CA VAL A 467 -6.21 -15.23 5.85
C VAL A 467 -6.98 -15.97 6.95
N HIS A 468 -6.78 -17.29 7.08
CA HIS A 468 -7.46 -18.10 8.11
C HIS A 468 -6.98 -17.72 9.52
N GLY A 469 -5.67 -17.66 9.76
CA GLY A 469 -5.11 -17.35 11.08
C GLY A 469 -5.46 -15.95 11.57
N VAL A 470 -5.36 -14.92 10.71
CA VAL A 470 -5.76 -13.54 11.05
C VAL A 470 -7.26 -13.45 11.34
N ARG A 471 -8.10 -14.11 10.52
CA ARG A 471 -9.55 -14.16 10.72
C ARG A 471 -9.91 -14.84 12.04
N ALA A 472 -9.29 -15.97 12.37
CA ALA A 472 -9.57 -16.69 13.62
C ALA A 472 -9.33 -15.83 14.88
N VAL A 473 -8.32 -14.94 14.85
CA VAL A 473 -8.05 -14.01 15.96
C VAL A 473 -9.13 -12.91 16.05
N LEU A 474 -9.53 -12.33 14.91
CA LEU A 474 -10.60 -11.33 14.84
C LEU A 474 -11.96 -11.90 15.26
N GLU A 475 -12.30 -13.10 14.80
CA GLU A 475 -13.49 -13.84 15.24
C GLU A 475 -13.48 -14.13 16.75
N ALA A 476 -12.33 -14.56 17.29
CA ALA A 476 -12.19 -14.79 18.72
C ALA A 476 -12.32 -13.49 19.53
N ARG A 477 -11.91 -12.35 18.98
CA ARG A 477 -12.12 -11.03 19.58
C ARG A 477 -13.60 -10.62 19.56
N ALA A 478 -14.25 -10.65 18.41
CA ALA A 478 -15.67 -10.30 18.27
C ALA A 478 -16.57 -11.11 19.22
N ARG A 479 -16.31 -12.42 19.37
CA ARG A 479 -17.02 -13.29 20.33
C ARG A 479 -16.87 -12.87 21.80
N ARG A 480 -15.76 -12.22 22.19
CA ARG A 480 -15.55 -11.72 23.56
C ARG A 480 -16.19 -10.35 23.79
N GLU A 481 -16.27 -9.53 22.75
CA GLU A 481 -16.74 -8.14 22.84
C GLU A 481 -18.25 -7.99 22.62
N GLY A 482 -18.90 -8.97 21.98
CA GLY A 482 -20.38 -9.01 21.85
C GLY A 482 -20.94 -7.95 20.89
N GLY A 483 -20.12 -7.42 19.98
CA GLY A 483 -20.52 -6.42 18.98
C GLY A 483 -21.58 -6.94 18.00
N HIS A 484 -22.44 -6.04 17.51
CA HIS A 484 -23.54 -6.39 16.61
C HIS A 484 -23.09 -6.78 15.19
N ASP A 485 -22.05 -6.14 14.66
CA ASP A 485 -21.67 -6.25 13.24
C ASP A 485 -20.75 -7.43 12.91
N GLY A 486 -20.48 -8.29 13.90
CA GLY A 486 -19.64 -9.48 13.74
C GLY A 486 -18.14 -9.16 13.66
N PRO A 487 -17.32 -10.09 13.14
CA PRO A 487 -15.88 -9.90 13.02
C PRO A 487 -15.51 -9.08 11.77
N VAL A 488 -14.56 -8.15 11.91
CA VAL A 488 -14.00 -7.39 10.78
C VAL A 488 -13.50 -8.37 9.69
N PRO A 489 -14.00 -8.27 8.45
CA PRO A 489 -13.59 -9.13 7.35
C PRO A 489 -12.08 -9.10 7.07
N VAL A 490 -11.55 -10.25 6.65
CA VAL A 490 -10.15 -10.43 6.24
C VAL A 490 -10.10 -10.97 4.83
N ARG A 491 -9.38 -10.27 3.94
CA ARG A 491 -9.17 -10.63 2.53
C ARG A 491 -7.70 -10.49 2.15
N LEU A 492 -7.29 -11.14 1.06
CA LEU A 492 -6.05 -10.78 0.38
C LEU A 492 -6.25 -9.44 -0.34
N ALA A 493 -5.21 -8.62 -0.38
CA ALA A 493 -5.18 -7.46 -1.25
C ALA A 493 -5.20 -7.92 -2.72
N PRO A 494 -6.08 -7.39 -3.59
CA PRO A 494 -6.05 -7.62 -5.03
C PRO A 494 -4.88 -6.85 -5.66
N ALA A 495 -3.66 -7.32 -5.40
CA ALA A 495 -2.42 -6.71 -5.87
C ALA A 495 -1.50 -7.79 -6.44
N GLY A 496 -1.21 -7.70 -7.74
CA GLY A 496 -0.07 -8.40 -8.33
C GLY A 496 1.25 -7.84 -7.81
N THR A 497 2.37 -8.39 -8.28
CA THR A 497 3.74 -7.99 -7.90
C THR A 497 4.10 -6.52 -8.16
N ARG A 498 3.23 -5.77 -8.85
CA ARG A 498 3.37 -4.35 -9.20
C ARG A 498 2.65 -3.37 -8.26
N GLY A 499 1.76 -3.83 -7.38
CA GLY A 499 0.79 -2.97 -6.69
C GLY A 499 1.40 -1.81 -5.88
N VAL A 500 2.60 -1.99 -5.32
CA VAL A 500 3.31 -0.91 -4.60
C VAL A 500 3.81 0.18 -5.58
N ALA A 501 4.36 -0.21 -6.73
CA ALA A 501 4.86 0.71 -7.74
C ALA A 501 3.71 1.45 -8.46
N GLU A 502 2.62 0.76 -8.77
CA GLU A 502 1.39 1.38 -9.27
C GLU A 502 0.81 2.38 -8.24
N GLY A 503 0.78 2.00 -6.97
CA GLY A 503 0.42 2.86 -5.84
C GLY A 503 1.34 4.08 -5.70
N ALA A 504 2.65 3.92 -5.95
CA ALA A 504 3.63 5.01 -5.93
C ALA A 504 3.31 6.04 -7.03
N ALA A 505 2.95 5.61 -8.24
CA ALA A 505 2.51 6.53 -9.29
C ALA A 505 1.17 7.23 -8.93
N GLN A 506 0.28 6.58 -8.17
CA GLN A 506 -0.95 7.22 -7.69
C GLN A 506 -0.68 8.34 -6.67
N LEU A 507 0.50 8.43 -6.04
CA LEU A 507 0.89 9.61 -5.23
C LEU A 507 0.88 10.91 -6.06
N LEU A 508 1.11 10.82 -7.38
CA LEU A 508 1.03 11.93 -8.32
C LEU A 508 -0.34 12.03 -9.00
N LEU A 509 -0.92 10.89 -9.41
CA LEU A 509 -2.16 10.88 -10.19
C LEU A 509 -3.40 11.14 -9.33
N ALA A 510 -3.54 10.51 -8.16
CA ALA A 510 -4.76 10.55 -7.36
C ALA A 510 -5.21 12.00 -7.01
N PRO A 511 -4.32 12.94 -6.63
CA PRO A 511 -4.70 14.32 -6.38
C PRO A 511 -5.28 15.05 -7.61
N LEU A 512 -4.91 14.67 -8.84
CA LEU A 512 -5.47 15.27 -10.07
C LEU A 512 -6.95 14.92 -10.27
N PHE A 513 -7.40 13.82 -9.66
CA PHE A 513 -8.78 13.33 -9.66
C PHE A 513 -9.48 13.57 -8.31
N GLY A 514 -8.86 14.32 -7.39
CA GLY A 514 -9.44 14.62 -6.08
C GLY A 514 -9.52 13.40 -5.16
N ARG A 515 -8.63 12.42 -5.36
CA ARG A 515 -8.53 11.18 -4.57
C ARG A 515 -7.25 11.16 -3.74
N GLY A 516 -7.22 10.35 -2.69
CA GLY A 516 -6.00 9.99 -1.95
C GLY A 516 -5.56 10.95 -0.86
N GLU A 517 -6.15 12.14 -0.77
CA GLU A 517 -6.05 13.02 0.39
C GLU A 517 -6.99 12.51 1.49
N GLY A 518 -6.44 12.20 2.67
CA GLY A 518 -7.25 12.05 3.90
C GLY A 518 -7.52 13.44 4.48
N GLY A 519 -8.76 13.66 4.95
CA GLY A 519 -9.18 14.91 5.58
C GLY A 519 -8.55 15.18 6.94
#